data_AF-A0A436CWL3-F1
#
_entry.id   AF-A0A436CWL3-F1
#
_cell.length_a   1.000
_cell.length_b   1.000
_cell.length_c   1.000
_cell.angle_alpha   90.00
_cell.angle_beta   90.00
_cell.angle_gamma   90.00
#
_symmetry.space_group_name_H-M   'P 1'
#
loop_
_entity.id
_entity.type
_entity.pdbx_description
1 polymer ?
#
loop_
_entity_poly.entity_id
_entity_poly.type
_entity_poly.pdbx_seq_one_letter_code
_entity_poly.pdbx_strand_id
1 'polypeptide(L)'
;LDTVETCEGVIAGSVKGFVGLGGNFVRAVPETGLVEKAWRRLGLHVEIATKLNRSHLLPGAVTYLLPCLSRLERDRQASGDQTVSMEDSTACIHGSFGSRPPVSPNLLSEPKIVAELAKATVPDMSSIPWDKWIADYSRIRDEIERCFPQHFRQFNKRFLTPGGFHRDIKASKRIWETPNKKANFKPPTTLETDPDIDVSGQKVLTLITVRSNDQFNTTVYGYDDRLRGIHGTRMVLLMNEADIQRFGLTAGQQIDLETHADDGVERRVRGLRVTPYSVPQGNCAGYYPELNPLVPLWHRAKEAHVPAVKSVPVRIVC
;
A
#
# COMPACT_ATOMS: atom_id res chain seq x y z
N LEU A 1 -6.28 -13.00 -4.98
CA LEU A 1 -5.18 -12.96 -4.00
C LEU A 1 -5.15 -11.56 -3.42
N ASP A 2 -5.20 -11.44 -2.10
CA ASP A 2 -4.83 -10.18 -1.44
C ASP A 2 -3.31 -9.98 -1.42
N THR A 3 -2.83 -8.90 -0.79
CA THR A 3 -1.40 -8.60 -0.69
C THR A 3 -0.60 -9.73 -0.06
N VAL A 4 -1.09 -10.33 1.02
CA VAL A 4 -0.35 -11.35 1.74
C VAL A 4 -0.34 -12.65 0.95
N GLU A 5 -1.49 -13.09 0.45
CA GLU A 5 -1.59 -14.30 -0.39
C GLU A 5 -0.74 -14.16 -1.66
N THR A 6 -0.64 -12.95 -2.21
CA THR A 6 0.26 -12.66 -3.34
C THR A 6 1.72 -12.85 -2.94
N CYS A 7 2.14 -12.33 -1.79
CA CYS A 7 3.51 -12.51 -1.29
C CYS A 7 3.81 -13.99 -0.98
N GLU A 8 2.89 -14.71 -0.33
CA GLU A 8 3.00 -16.14 -0.06
C GLU A 8 3.15 -16.91 -1.37
N GLY A 9 2.31 -16.60 -2.37
CA GLY A 9 2.36 -17.24 -3.67
C GLY A 9 3.61 -16.91 -4.48
N VAL A 10 4.18 -15.71 -4.36
CA VAL A 10 5.47 -15.35 -4.96
C VAL A 10 6.60 -16.14 -4.30
N ILE A 11 6.63 -16.18 -2.97
CA ILE A 11 7.66 -16.91 -2.19
C ILE A 11 7.62 -18.41 -2.52
N ALA A 12 6.43 -19.01 -2.50
CA ALA A 12 6.18 -20.41 -2.83
C ALA A 12 6.31 -20.73 -4.33
N GLY A 13 6.27 -19.70 -5.19
CA GLY A 13 6.35 -19.83 -6.64
C GLY A 13 5.06 -20.30 -7.31
N SER A 14 3.91 -20.27 -6.63
CA SER A 14 2.59 -20.53 -7.25
C SER A 14 2.12 -19.34 -8.10
N VAL A 15 2.49 -18.12 -7.74
CA VAL A 15 2.30 -16.93 -8.58
C VAL A 15 3.40 -16.89 -9.64
N LYS A 16 2.99 -16.94 -10.92
CA LYS A 16 3.92 -16.94 -12.05
C LYS A 16 4.05 -15.60 -12.76
N GLY A 17 3.09 -14.70 -12.56
CA GLY A 17 3.09 -13.38 -13.18
C GLY A 17 2.48 -12.32 -12.27
N PHE A 18 2.97 -11.09 -12.41
CA PHE A 18 2.46 -9.93 -11.69
C PHE A 18 2.24 -8.77 -12.67
N VAL A 19 1.07 -8.12 -12.61
CA VAL A 19 0.75 -6.90 -13.35
C VAL A 19 0.40 -5.81 -12.34
N GLY A 20 1.33 -4.87 -12.17
CA GLY A 20 1.15 -3.69 -11.32
C GLY A 20 0.55 -2.54 -12.10
N LEU A 21 -0.53 -1.95 -11.62
CA LEU A 21 -1.06 -0.67 -12.08
C LEU A 21 -0.74 0.39 -11.04
N GLY A 22 0.38 1.08 -11.26
CA GLY A 22 1.01 1.94 -10.28
C GLY A 22 1.48 1.19 -9.03
N GLY A 23 1.89 1.96 -8.02
CA GLY A 23 2.37 1.43 -6.76
C GLY A 23 3.85 1.05 -6.78
N ASN A 24 4.35 0.68 -5.60
CA ASN A 24 5.73 0.23 -5.37
C ASN A 24 5.65 -1.04 -4.52
N PHE A 25 4.99 -2.05 -5.08
CA PHE A 25 4.49 -3.22 -4.35
C PHE A 25 5.58 -3.89 -3.52
N VAL A 26 6.70 -4.27 -4.15
CA VAL A 26 7.77 -5.02 -3.47
C VAL A 26 8.38 -4.24 -2.31
N ARG A 27 8.42 -2.91 -2.42
CA ARG A 27 8.90 -2.06 -1.32
C ARG A 27 7.87 -1.85 -0.21
N ALA A 28 6.59 -1.95 -0.53
CA ALA A 28 5.48 -1.65 0.37
C ALA A 28 5.08 -2.84 1.26
N VAL A 29 5.40 -4.06 0.85
CA VAL A 29 4.97 -5.29 1.53
C VAL A 29 5.88 -5.70 2.70
N PRO A 30 5.33 -6.41 3.70
CA PRO A 30 6.11 -7.12 4.71
C PRO A 30 7.02 -8.18 4.09
N GLU A 31 7.89 -8.81 4.89
CA GLU A 31 8.76 -9.90 4.44
C GLU A 31 9.62 -9.55 3.21
N THR A 32 10.08 -8.30 3.16
CA THR A 32 10.71 -7.73 1.97
C THR A 32 11.88 -8.59 1.47
N GLY A 33 12.70 -9.15 2.36
CA GLY A 33 13.86 -9.96 1.98
C GLY A 33 13.50 -11.22 1.18
N LEU A 34 12.51 -11.99 1.65
CA LEU A 34 12.07 -13.20 0.94
C LEU A 34 11.30 -12.85 -0.32
N VAL A 35 10.44 -11.84 -0.27
CA VAL A 35 9.68 -11.39 -1.44
C VAL A 35 10.63 -10.92 -2.53
N GLU A 36 11.61 -10.04 -2.25
CA GLU A 36 12.57 -9.55 -3.25
C GLU A 36 13.38 -10.68 -3.89
N LYS A 37 13.83 -11.66 -3.08
CA LYS A 37 14.55 -12.83 -3.57
C LYS A 37 13.69 -13.69 -4.50
N ALA A 38 12.43 -13.91 -4.12
CA ALA A 38 11.50 -14.73 -4.88
C ALA A 38 10.95 -14.02 -6.13
N TRP A 39 10.81 -12.69 -6.08
CA TRP A 39 10.27 -11.87 -7.17
C TRP A 39 11.00 -12.09 -8.50
N ARG A 40 12.32 -12.28 -8.43
CA ARG A 40 13.19 -12.53 -9.59
C ARG A 40 12.87 -13.82 -10.34
N ARG A 41 12.06 -14.72 -9.75
CA ARG A 41 11.62 -15.99 -10.37
C ARG A 41 10.25 -15.88 -11.05
N LEU A 42 9.59 -14.72 -10.98
CA LEU A 42 8.36 -14.49 -11.73
C LEU A 42 8.63 -14.68 -13.23
N GLY A 43 7.76 -15.45 -13.90
CA GLY A 43 7.82 -15.63 -15.35
C GLY A 43 7.50 -14.34 -16.10
N LEU A 44 6.57 -13.54 -15.57
CA LEU A 44 6.14 -12.27 -16.15
C LEU A 44 6.02 -11.19 -15.06
N HIS A 45 6.61 -10.03 -15.28
CA HIS A 45 6.47 -8.88 -14.40
C HIS A 45 6.18 -7.63 -15.23
N VAL A 46 4.96 -7.12 -15.15
CA VAL A 46 4.51 -5.93 -15.86
C VAL A 46 4.25 -4.82 -14.85
N GLU A 47 4.81 -3.64 -15.10
CA GLU A 47 4.58 -2.44 -14.29
C GLU A 47 4.05 -1.33 -15.19
N ILE A 48 2.84 -0.85 -14.90
CA ILE A 48 2.24 0.32 -15.55
C ILE A 48 2.51 1.51 -14.63
N ALA A 49 3.33 2.47 -15.09
CA ALA A 49 3.84 3.50 -14.19
C ALA A 49 4.03 4.86 -14.83
N THR A 50 3.79 5.90 -14.02
CA THR A 50 4.03 7.31 -14.36
C THR A 50 5.44 7.77 -14.00
N LYS A 51 6.08 7.08 -13.04
CA LYS A 51 7.43 7.38 -12.54
C LYS A 51 8.11 6.10 -12.08
N LEU A 52 9.42 6.00 -12.30
CA LEU A 52 10.24 4.89 -11.81
C LEU A 52 10.25 4.81 -10.28
N ASN A 53 10.15 3.59 -9.75
CA ASN A 53 10.29 3.30 -8.32
C ASN A 53 11.08 2.00 -8.10
N ARG A 54 11.22 1.59 -6.82
CA ARG A 54 12.08 0.47 -6.43
C ARG A 54 11.64 -0.87 -7.00
N SER A 55 10.34 -1.09 -7.15
CA SER A 55 9.79 -2.34 -7.71
C SER A 55 10.25 -2.57 -9.15
N HIS A 56 10.47 -1.50 -9.92
CA HIS A 56 10.92 -1.60 -11.31
C HIS A 56 12.41 -2.01 -11.45
N LEU A 57 13.17 -2.02 -10.35
CA LEU A 57 14.57 -2.47 -10.32
C LEU A 57 14.69 -3.97 -10.00
N LEU A 58 13.56 -4.65 -9.81
CA LEU A 58 13.48 -6.07 -9.50
C LEU A 58 12.89 -6.83 -10.69
N PRO A 59 13.70 -7.15 -11.72
CA PRO A 59 13.20 -7.83 -12.89
C PRO A 59 12.81 -9.27 -12.56
N GLY A 60 11.72 -9.74 -13.19
CA GLY A 60 11.42 -11.16 -13.36
C GLY A 60 12.15 -11.73 -14.58
N ALA A 61 11.73 -12.91 -15.05
CA ALA A 61 12.28 -13.53 -16.26
C ALA A 61 11.98 -12.69 -17.52
N VAL A 62 10.73 -12.21 -17.64
CA VAL A 62 10.34 -11.21 -18.64
C VAL A 62 9.72 -10.04 -17.91
N THR A 63 10.30 -8.85 -18.07
CA THR A 63 9.81 -7.62 -17.45
C THR A 63 9.43 -6.59 -18.49
N TYR A 64 8.22 -6.04 -18.36
CA TYR A 64 7.74 -4.91 -19.13
C TYR A 64 7.47 -3.73 -18.21
N LEU A 65 8.01 -2.57 -18.56
CA LEU A 65 7.61 -1.30 -17.99
C LEU A 65 6.78 -0.57 -19.05
N LEU A 66 5.55 -0.24 -18.71
CA LEU A 66 4.59 0.45 -19.58
C LEU A 66 4.35 1.85 -19.04
N PRO A 67 5.06 2.88 -19.57
CA PRO A 67 4.82 4.26 -19.19
C PRO A 67 3.37 4.66 -19.50
N CYS A 68 2.70 5.28 -18.53
CA CYS A 68 1.33 5.76 -18.69
C CYS A 68 1.20 7.25 -18.38
N LEU A 69 0.08 7.84 -18.84
CA LEU A 69 -0.28 9.21 -18.50
C LEU A 69 -0.39 9.38 -16.99
N SER A 70 0.25 10.41 -16.46
CA SER A 70 0.05 10.85 -15.09
C SER A 70 -1.28 11.58 -14.91
N ARG A 71 -1.71 11.66 -13.66
CA ARG A 71 -2.91 12.40 -13.25
C ARG A 71 -2.96 13.86 -13.74
N LEU A 72 -1.80 14.47 -14.00
CA LEU A 72 -1.70 15.87 -14.44
C LEU A 72 -1.90 16.03 -15.94
N GLU A 73 -1.76 14.96 -16.73
CA GLU A 73 -1.75 15.00 -18.19
C GLU A 73 -3.16 14.82 -18.76
N ARG A 74 -3.47 15.59 -19.80
CA ARG A 74 -4.73 15.49 -20.54
C ARG A 74 -4.72 14.23 -21.39
N ASP A 75 -5.78 13.44 -21.25
CA ASP A 75 -6.08 12.34 -22.14
C ASP A 75 -7.17 12.78 -23.13
N ARG A 76 -6.80 12.97 -24.41
CA ARG A 76 -7.71 13.44 -25.45
C ARG A 76 -8.13 12.30 -26.35
N GLN A 77 -9.43 12.01 -26.35
CA GLN A 77 -10.06 10.99 -27.19
C GLN A 77 -10.97 11.65 -28.23
N ALA A 78 -11.54 10.85 -29.14
CA ALA A 78 -12.46 11.35 -30.15
C ALA A 78 -13.71 12.03 -29.55
N SER A 79 -14.14 11.61 -28.35
CA SER A 79 -15.25 12.24 -27.61
C SER A 79 -14.85 13.52 -26.85
N GLY A 80 -13.56 13.89 -26.85
CA GLY A 80 -13.00 15.04 -26.14
C GLY A 80 -12.03 14.66 -25.04
N ASP A 81 -11.73 15.64 -24.18
CA ASP A 81 -10.85 15.44 -23.02
C ASP A 81 -11.54 14.52 -21.99
N GLN A 82 -10.85 13.44 -21.62
CA GLN A 82 -11.36 12.46 -20.68
C GLN A 82 -11.02 12.84 -19.24
N THR A 83 -11.89 12.45 -18.32
CA THR A 83 -11.72 12.69 -16.88
C THR A 83 -11.90 11.39 -16.12
N VAL A 84 -11.00 11.10 -15.19
CA VAL A 84 -11.11 9.95 -14.28
C VAL A 84 -11.87 10.36 -13.01
N SER A 85 -12.65 9.44 -12.44
CA SER A 85 -13.29 9.61 -11.14
C SER A 85 -12.41 9.02 -10.04
N MET A 86 -12.37 9.66 -8.87
CA MET A 86 -11.69 9.14 -7.68
C MET A 86 -12.68 9.07 -6.52
N GLU A 87 -12.45 8.14 -5.60
CA GLU A 87 -13.14 8.03 -4.31
C GLU A 87 -12.11 8.24 -3.20
N ASP A 88 -12.42 9.10 -2.22
CA ASP A 88 -11.57 9.33 -1.05
C ASP A 88 -11.93 8.41 0.13
N SER A 89 -11.21 8.53 1.25
CA SER A 89 -11.42 7.69 2.43
C SER A 89 -12.75 7.94 3.17
N THR A 90 -13.52 8.96 2.80
CA THR A 90 -14.84 9.26 3.36
C THR A 90 -15.97 8.87 2.40
N ALA A 91 -15.65 8.12 1.35
CA ALA A 91 -16.54 7.69 0.28
C ALA A 91 -17.11 8.87 -0.53
N CYS A 92 -16.36 9.97 -0.63
CA CYS A 92 -16.68 11.07 -1.54
C CYS A 92 -16.04 10.82 -2.90
N ILE A 93 -16.85 10.94 -3.95
CA ILE A 93 -16.47 10.70 -5.34
C ILE A 93 -16.44 12.01 -6.10
N HIS A 94 -15.33 12.29 -6.78
CA HIS A 94 -15.17 13.51 -7.56
C HIS A 94 -14.25 13.30 -8.78
N GLY A 95 -14.31 14.24 -9.73
CA GLY A 95 -13.44 14.24 -10.90
C GLY A 95 -11.98 14.56 -10.59
N SER A 96 -11.08 13.94 -11.36
CA SER A 96 -9.68 14.33 -11.49
C SER A 96 -9.39 14.73 -12.92
N PHE A 97 -8.96 15.97 -13.10
CA PHE A 97 -8.76 16.58 -14.40
C PHE A 97 -7.27 16.76 -14.68
N GLY A 98 -6.78 16.12 -15.74
CA GLY A 98 -5.49 16.45 -16.32
C GLY A 98 -5.57 17.79 -17.05
N SER A 99 -4.53 18.61 -16.96
CA SER A 99 -4.49 19.94 -17.60
C SER A 99 -3.19 20.21 -18.36
N ARG A 100 -2.16 19.39 -18.17
CA ARG A 100 -0.89 19.46 -18.90
C ARG A 100 -0.97 18.63 -20.19
N PRO A 101 -0.27 19.01 -21.27
CA PRO A 101 -0.10 18.12 -22.41
C PRO A 101 0.68 16.86 -21.98
N PRO A 102 0.43 15.69 -22.58
CA PRO A 102 1.27 14.52 -22.39
C PRO A 102 2.74 14.82 -22.66
N VAL A 103 3.64 14.25 -21.85
CA VAL A 103 5.09 14.44 -22.02
C VAL A 103 5.63 13.70 -23.25
N SER A 104 4.88 12.73 -23.78
CA SER A 104 5.20 12.02 -25.01
C SER A 104 3.91 11.58 -25.71
N PRO A 105 3.84 11.63 -27.05
CA PRO A 105 2.69 11.15 -27.81
C PRO A 105 2.51 9.62 -27.76
N ASN A 106 3.51 8.89 -27.25
CA ASN A 106 3.46 7.44 -27.13
C ASN A 106 2.85 6.95 -25.80
N LEU A 107 2.55 7.88 -24.87
CA LEU A 107 1.93 7.50 -23.60
C LEU A 107 0.47 7.12 -23.81
N LEU A 108 0.09 6.01 -23.20
CA LEU A 108 -1.29 5.56 -23.13
C LEU A 108 -1.87 5.86 -21.74
N SER A 109 -3.17 6.07 -21.67
CA SER A 109 -3.88 6.12 -20.40
C SER A 109 -3.97 4.73 -19.76
N GLU A 110 -4.15 4.68 -18.44
CA GLU A 110 -4.33 3.40 -17.73
C GLU A 110 -5.53 2.60 -18.28
N PRO A 111 -6.72 3.19 -18.55
CA PRO A 111 -7.82 2.45 -19.18
C PRO A 111 -7.47 1.92 -20.58
N LYS A 112 -6.71 2.68 -21.38
CA LYS A 112 -6.26 2.25 -22.71
C LYS A 112 -5.30 1.06 -22.60
N ILE A 113 -4.35 1.08 -21.68
CA ILE A 113 -3.42 -0.05 -21.46
C ILE A 113 -4.18 -1.30 -21.04
N VAL A 114 -5.11 -1.20 -20.07
CA VAL A 114 -5.93 -2.34 -19.63
C VAL A 114 -6.75 -2.91 -20.80
N ALA A 115 -7.37 -2.04 -21.61
CA ALA A 115 -8.15 -2.46 -22.77
C ALA A 115 -7.30 -3.16 -23.84
N GLU A 116 -6.12 -2.64 -24.17
CA GLU A 116 -5.23 -3.28 -25.16
C GLU A 116 -4.69 -4.62 -24.66
N LEU A 117 -4.37 -4.73 -23.36
CA LEU A 117 -4.00 -6.02 -22.76
C LEU A 117 -5.16 -7.03 -22.87
N ALA A 118 -6.39 -6.61 -22.55
CA ALA A 118 -7.56 -7.48 -22.66
C ALA A 118 -7.82 -7.92 -24.11
N LYS A 119 -7.76 -6.99 -25.08
CA LYS A 119 -7.91 -7.29 -26.51
C LYS A 119 -6.82 -8.24 -27.02
N ALA A 120 -5.59 -8.15 -26.51
CA ALA A 120 -4.49 -9.01 -26.93
C ALA A 120 -4.53 -10.42 -26.30
N THR A 121 -5.15 -10.57 -25.13
CA THR A 121 -5.03 -11.80 -24.32
C THR A 121 -6.33 -12.60 -24.21
N VAL A 122 -7.49 -11.95 -24.27
CA VAL A 122 -8.80 -12.59 -24.14
C VAL A 122 -9.83 -12.11 -25.19
N PRO A 123 -9.45 -11.86 -26.47
CA PRO A 123 -10.34 -11.24 -27.46
C PRO A 123 -11.64 -12.02 -27.66
N ASP A 124 -11.55 -13.34 -27.83
CA ASP A 124 -12.72 -14.19 -28.12
C ASP A 124 -13.53 -14.54 -26.86
N MET A 125 -13.03 -14.14 -25.68
CA MET A 125 -13.63 -14.43 -24.37
C MET A 125 -14.28 -13.19 -23.74
N SER A 126 -14.16 -12.01 -24.37
CA SER A 126 -14.68 -10.75 -23.84
C SER A 126 -15.79 -10.18 -24.70
N SER A 127 -16.96 -9.95 -24.09
CA SER A 127 -18.06 -9.21 -24.72
C SER A 127 -17.97 -7.70 -24.49
N ILE A 128 -16.91 -7.21 -23.84
CA ILE A 128 -16.75 -5.80 -23.48
C ILE A 128 -16.36 -5.02 -24.74
N PRO A 129 -17.09 -3.96 -25.11
CA PRO A 129 -16.74 -3.12 -26.26
C PRO A 129 -15.60 -2.17 -25.87
N TRP A 130 -14.40 -2.72 -25.68
CA TRP A 130 -13.21 -2.03 -25.17
C TRP A 130 -12.93 -0.72 -25.88
N ASP A 131 -12.93 -0.72 -27.21
CA ASP A 131 -12.68 0.48 -28.01
C ASP A 131 -13.71 1.58 -27.78
N LYS A 132 -14.97 1.23 -27.47
CA LYS A 132 -15.99 2.23 -27.12
C LYS A 132 -15.74 2.81 -25.73
N TRP A 133 -15.36 1.97 -24.76
CA TRP A 133 -15.13 2.40 -23.38
C TRP A 133 -13.91 3.31 -23.25
N ILE A 134 -12.84 3.02 -23.98
CA ILE A 134 -11.63 3.86 -23.95
C ILE A 134 -11.75 5.12 -24.81
N ALA A 135 -12.66 5.14 -25.80
CA ALA A 135 -12.98 6.36 -26.54
C ALA A 135 -13.84 7.34 -25.74
N ASP A 136 -14.54 6.88 -24.69
CA ASP A 136 -15.42 7.68 -23.84
C ASP A 136 -15.60 7.04 -22.44
N TYR A 137 -14.93 7.61 -21.44
CA TYR A 137 -14.93 7.11 -20.07
C TYR A 137 -16.28 7.25 -19.37
N SER A 138 -17.22 8.01 -19.94
CA SER A 138 -18.58 8.05 -19.42
C SER A 138 -19.24 6.66 -19.45
N ARG A 139 -18.90 5.83 -20.44
CA ARG A 139 -19.42 4.46 -20.58
C ARG A 139 -18.93 3.54 -19.47
N ILE A 140 -17.69 3.71 -19.02
CA ILE A 140 -17.16 2.96 -17.87
C ILE A 140 -17.98 3.31 -16.62
N ARG A 141 -18.27 4.60 -16.41
CA ARG A 141 -19.08 5.06 -15.29
C ARG A 141 -20.55 4.64 -15.39
N ASP A 142 -21.13 4.60 -16.58
CA ASP A 142 -22.48 4.07 -16.81
C ASP A 142 -22.57 2.60 -16.40
N GLU A 143 -21.52 1.81 -16.67
CA GLU A 143 -21.48 0.40 -16.27
C GLU A 143 -21.26 0.23 -14.77
N ILE A 144 -20.46 1.10 -14.12
CA ILE A 144 -20.37 1.15 -12.66
C ILE A 144 -21.74 1.49 -12.05
N GLU A 145 -22.45 2.48 -12.62
CA GLU A 145 -23.81 2.84 -12.20
C GLU A 145 -24.79 1.69 -12.42
N ARG A 146 -24.71 0.96 -13.54
CA ARG A 146 -25.56 -0.20 -13.80
C ARG A 146 -25.35 -1.31 -12.78
N CYS A 147 -24.11 -1.57 -12.38
CA CYS A 147 -23.78 -2.58 -11.37
C CYS A 147 -24.19 -2.18 -9.95
N PHE A 148 -24.10 -0.88 -9.62
CA PHE A 148 -24.32 -0.36 -8.28
C PHE A 148 -25.21 0.90 -8.27
N PRO A 149 -26.45 0.82 -8.77
CA PRO A 149 -27.29 1.99 -9.04
C PRO A 149 -27.60 2.80 -7.78
N GLN A 150 -27.74 2.14 -6.63
CA GLN A 150 -27.98 2.79 -5.35
C GLN A 150 -26.82 3.68 -4.89
N HIS A 151 -25.58 3.35 -5.27
CA HIS A 151 -24.39 4.10 -4.85
C HIS A 151 -24.00 5.17 -5.87
N PHE A 152 -24.17 4.87 -7.16
CA PHE A 152 -23.63 5.66 -8.26
C PHE A 152 -24.71 6.28 -9.16
N ARG A 153 -25.99 6.31 -8.76
CA ARG A 153 -27.07 6.97 -9.54
C ARG A 153 -26.62 8.34 -10.09
N GLN A 154 -26.83 8.57 -11.38
CA GLN A 154 -26.39 9.76 -12.13
C GLN A 154 -24.87 10.01 -12.01
N PHE A 155 -24.05 8.97 -12.13
CA PHE A 155 -22.61 9.06 -11.87
C PHE A 155 -21.97 10.17 -12.71
N ASN A 156 -22.14 10.09 -14.03
CA ASN A 156 -21.57 11.06 -14.97
C ASN A 156 -21.96 12.51 -14.69
N LYS A 157 -23.12 12.75 -14.08
CA LYS A 157 -23.55 14.09 -13.67
C LYS A 157 -22.94 14.51 -12.33
N ARG A 158 -22.95 13.63 -11.34
CA ARG A 158 -22.65 13.97 -9.94
C ARG A 158 -21.16 14.08 -9.64
N PHE A 159 -20.30 13.33 -10.32
CA PHE A 159 -18.86 13.39 -10.03
C PHE A 159 -18.21 14.73 -10.43
N LEU A 160 -18.91 15.52 -11.25
CA LEU A 160 -18.53 16.88 -11.66
C LEU A 160 -19.13 17.97 -10.74
N THR A 161 -20.01 17.62 -9.81
CA THR A 161 -20.52 18.58 -8.83
C THR A 161 -19.33 19.12 -8.01
N PRO A 162 -19.23 20.44 -7.78
CA PRO A 162 -18.20 21.00 -6.91
C PRO A 162 -18.20 20.30 -5.53
N GLY A 163 -17.05 19.78 -5.11
CA GLY A 163 -16.92 18.99 -3.88
C GLY A 163 -17.29 17.51 -4.02
N GLY A 164 -17.72 17.06 -5.19
CA GLY A 164 -18.08 15.67 -5.47
C GLY A 164 -19.45 15.25 -4.93
N PHE A 165 -19.65 13.95 -4.83
CA PHE A 165 -20.82 13.36 -4.19
C PHE A 165 -20.41 12.21 -3.27
N HIS A 166 -21.11 12.06 -2.15
CA HIS A 166 -20.87 10.96 -1.24
C HIS A 166 -21.71 9.74 -1.61
N ARG A 167 -21.15 8.55 -1.43
CA ARG A 167 -21.94 7.33 -1.34
C ARG A 167 -22.80 7.36 -0.09
N ASP A 168 -23.94 6.69 -0.13
CA ASP A 168 -24.81 6.57 1.03
C ASP A 168 -24.22 5.59 2.07
N ILE A 169 -23.57 6.13 3.09
CA ILE A 169 -23.07 5.36 4.23
C ILE A 169 -24.19 5.19 5.26
N LYS A 170 -25.01 4.14 5.12
CA LYS A 170 -26.17 3.89 6.00
C LYS A 170 -25.83 3.88 7.50
N ALA A 171 -24.66 3.35 7.85
CA ALA A 171 -24.19 3.32 9.25
C ALA A 171 -24.06 4.72 9.87
N SER A 172 -23.70 5.76 9.10
CA SER A 172 -23.60 7.13 9.62
C SER A 172 -24.98 7.72 9.99
N LYS A 173 -26.05 7.15 9.46
CA LYS A 173 -27.45 7.46 9.76
C LYS A 173 -28.09 6.50 10.76
N ARG A 174 -27.28 5.64 11.41
CA ARG A 174 -27.74 4.57 12.32
C ARG A 174 -28.70 3.57 11.66
N ILE A 175 -28.59 3.40 10.34
CA ILE A 175 -29.32 2.38 9.59
C ILE A 175 -28.42 1.16 9.50
N TRP A 176 -28.75 0.11 10.25
CA TRP A 176 -27.96 -1.12 10.33
C TRP A 176 -28.52 -2.20 9.39
N GLU A 177 -27.68 -2.68 8.48
CA GLU A 177 -28.04 -3.76 7.55
C GLU A 177 -27.77 -5.17 8.11
N THR A 178 -27.61 -5.27 9.43
CA THR A 178 -27.51 -6.53 10.16
C THR A 178 -28.86 -7.29 10.15
N PRO A 179 -28.88 -8.61 10.37
CA PRO A 179 -30.12 -9.38 10.44
C PRO A 179 -31.15 -8.86 11.47
N ASN A 180 -30.66 -8.33 12.60
CA ASN A 180 -31.50 -7.78 13.67
C ASN A 180 -31.77 -6.27 13.54
N LYS A 181 -31.30 -5.62 12.46
CA LYS A 181 -31.42 -4.18 12.20
C LYS A 181 -30.85 -3.27 13.31
N LYS A 182 -29.90 -3.78 14.10
CA LYS A 182 -29.22 -3.06 15.18
C LYS A 182 -27.70 -3.15 15.04
N ALA A 183 -26.97 -2.28 15.73
CA ALA A 183 -25.55 -2.45 15.94
C ALA A 183 -25.30 -3.72 16.75
N ASN A 184 -24.31 -4.52 16.35
CA ASN A 184 -23.91 -5.74 17.06
C ASN A 184 -22.64 -5.47 17.85
N PHE A 185 -22.69 -5.75 19.15
CA PHE A 185 -21.51 -5.71 20.01
C PHE A 185 -20.75 -7.03 19.87
N LYS A 186 -19.47 -6.94 19.54
CA LYS A 186 -18.54 -8.08 19.52
C LYS A 186 -17.48 -7.86 20.59
N PRO A 187 -17.49 -8.62 21.70
CA PRO A 187 -16.41 -8.52 22.68
C PRO A 187 -15.10 -9.06 22.09
N PRO A 188 -13.94 -8.53 22.50
CA PRO A 188 -12.66 -9.11 22.13
C PRO A 188 -12.54 -10.51 22.73
N THR A 189 -11.92 -11.44 21.98
CA THR A 189 -11.65 -12.81 22.48
C THR A 189 -10.39 -12.88 23.34
N THR A 190 -9.50 -11.88 23.24
CA THR A 190 -8.26 -11.76 24.01
C THR A 190 -7.87 -10.28 24.13
N LEU A 191 -7.11 -9.95 25.18
CA LEU A 191 -6.44 -8.65 25.34
C LEU A 191 -4.97 -8.71 24.92
N GLU A 192 -4.43 -9.91 24.67
CA GLU A 192 -3.08 -10.11 24.18
C GLU A 192 -2.97 -9.66 22.73
N THR A 193 -2.08 -8.72 22.46
CA THR A 193 -1.89 -8.14 21.12
C THR A 193 -1.27 -9.16 20.15
N ASP A 194 -0.30 -9.93 20.65
CA ASP A 194 0.51 -10.86 19.86
C ASP A 194 0.48 -12.26 20.53
N PRO A 195 -0.66 -12.98 20.50
CA PRO A 195 -0.83 -14.23 21.24
C PRO A 195 0.06 -15.38 20.74
N ASP A 196 0.62 -15.24 19.54
CA ASP A 196 1.43 -16.25 18.86
C ASP A 196 2.95 -16.03 19.06
N ILE A 197 3.35 -14.98 19.81
CA ILE A 197 4.75 -14.62 20.08
C ILE A 197 4.92 -14.34 21.57
N ASP A 198 5.92 -14.96 22.22
CA ASP A 198 6.25 -14.64 23.61
C ASP A 198 6.94 -13.26 23.69
N VAL A 199 6.19 -12.24 24.09
CA VAL A 199 6.69 -10.87 24.27
C VAL A 199 7.05 -10.54 25.72
N SER A 200 7.03 -11.52 26.63
CA SER A 200 7.28 -11.29 28.06
C SER A 200 8.75 -10.97 28.40
N GLY A 201 9.67 -11.23 27.46
CA GLY A 201 11.09 -11.00 27.65
C GLY A 201 11.44 -9.52 27.84
N GLN A 202 12.26 -9.21 28.85
CA GLN A 202 12.72 -7.85 29.12
C GLN A 202 13.51 -7.19 27.98
N LYS A 203 13.96 -7.98 27.00
CA LYS A 203 14.74 -7.52 25.84
C LYS A 203 13.89 -7.31 24.58
N VAL A 204 12.58 -7.55 24.66
CA VAL A 204 11.66 -7.40 23.54
C VAL A 204 11.05 -5.99 23.58
N LEU A 205 10.95 -5.38 22.41
CA LEU A 205 10.25 -4.12 22.18
C LEU A 205 9.12 -4.33 21.18
N THR A 206 8.04 -3.58 21.32
CA THR A 206 6.98 -3.50 20.30
C THR A 206 7.28 -2.37 19.32
N LEU A 207 7.58 -2.72 18.08
CA LEU A 207 7.86 -1.77 17.01
C LEU A 207 6.58 -1.26 16.34
N ILE A 208 6.52 0.06 16.20
CA ILE A 208 5.50 0.79 15.43
C ILE A 208 6.15 1.48 14.24
N THR A 209 5.73 1.14 13.02
CA THR A 209 6.19 1.88 11.84
C THR A 209 5.39 3.17 11.64
N VAL A 210 6.06 4.27 11.33
CA VAL A 210 5.43 5.57 11.08
C VAL A 210 5.92 6.17 9.77
N ARG A 211 5.26 7.22 9.29
CA ARG A 211 5.72 8.00 8.13
C ARG A 211 6.30 9.32 8.62
N SER A 212 7.32 9.80 7.91
CA SER A 212 7.86 11.15 8.14
C SER A 212 6.99 12.21 7.48
N ASN A 213 7.24 13.47 7.79
CA ASN A 213 6.59 14.61 7.12
C ASN A 213 6.85 14.65 5.60
N ASP A 214 8.13 14.54 5.17
CA ASP A 214 8.52 14.62 3.76
C ASP A 214 8.35 13.28 3.03
N GLN A 215 7.18 12.66 3.18
CA GLN A 215 6.87 11.35 2.61
C GLN A 215 5.38 11.20 2.29
N PHE A 216 5.08 10.48 1.21
CA PHE A 216 3.76 9.93 0.98
C PHE A 216 3.87 8.44 0.62
N ASN A 217 3.36 7.56 1.48
CA ASN A 217 3.54 6.12 1.36
C ASN A 217 5.02 5.76 1.11
N THR A 218 5.35 4.99 0.08
CA THR A 218 6.75 4.61 -0.24
C THR A 218 7.53 5.69 -0.96
N THR A 219 6.89 6.81 -1.31
CA THR A 219 7.54 7.92 -2.01
C THR A 219 8.16 8.84 -0.97
N VAL A 220 9.49 8.85 -0.94
CA VAL A 220 10.28 9.72 -0.07
C VAL A 220 10.62 10.99 -0.85
N TYR A 221 10.21 12.14 -0.31
CA TYR A 221 10.52 13.45 -0.90
C TYR A 221 11.77 14.09 -0.29
N GLY A 222 12.11 13.72 0.95
CA GLY A 222 13.27 14.22 1.66
C GLY A 222 13.70 13.30 2.80
N TYR A 223 14.88 13.60 3.36
CA TYR A 223 15.48 12.86 4.48
C TYR A 223 15.35 13.59 5.83
N ASP A 224 14.53 14.64 5.86
CA ASP A 224 14.25 15.41 7.06
C ASP A 224 12.82 15.13 7.55
N ASP A 225 12.67 14.91 8.85
CA ASP A 225 11.38 14.90 9.53
C ASP A 225 11.31 16.07 10.51
N ARG A 226 10.78 17.19 10.01
CA ARG A 226 10.58 18.42 10.77
C ARG A 226 9.68 18.22 12.00
N LEU A 227 8.77 17.25 11.98
CA LEU A 227 7.87 16.98 13.10
C LEU A 227 8.58 16.24 14.25
N ARG A 228 9.74 15.62 13.97
CA ARG A 228 10.50 14.82 14.94
C ARG A 228 11.93 15.31 15.15
N GLY A 229 12.35 16.39 14.50
CA GLY A 229 13.71 16.93 14.59
C GLY A 229 14.78 15.99 14.02
N ILE A 230 14.42 15.14 13.06
CA ILE A 230 15.36 14.20 12.44
C ILE A 230 15.85 14.80 11.13
N HIS A 231 17.17 14.81 10.94
CA HIS A 231 17.81 15.42 9.79
C HIS A 231 18.75 14.45 9.06
N GLY A 232 18.72 14.51 7.74
CA GLY A 232 19.66 13.83 6.83
C GLY A 232 19.60 12.30 6.83
N THR A 233 18.62 11.67 7.49
CA THR A 233 18.50 10.21 7.52
C THR A 233 17.09 9.74 7.87
N ARG A 234 16.78 8.53 7.43
CA ARG A 234 15.57 7.78 7.80
C ARG A 234 15.88 6.49 8.56
N MET A 235 17.16 6.16 8.73
CA MET A 235 17.61 4.99 9.48
C MET A 235 17.73 5.35 10.95
N VAL A 236 16.59 5.41 11.63
CA VAL A 236 16.48 5.77 13.05
C VAL A 236 15.60 4.78 13.79
N LEU A 237 15.88 4.59 15.07
CA LEU A 237 14.99 3.94 16.02
C LEU A 237 14.64 4.94 17.12
N LEU A 238 13.39 5.40 17.12
CA LEU A 238 12.80 6.27 18.13
C LEU A 238 12.54 5.43 19.39
N MET A 239 13.16 5.80 20.51
CA MET A 239 13.13 5.02 21.74
C MET A 239 12.90 5.90 22.97
N ASN A 240 12.22 5.34 23.97
CA ASN A 240 12.09 5.96 25.28
C ASN A 240 13.47 6.04 25.97
N GLU A 241 13.75 7.10 26.70
CA GLU A 241 15.02 7.26 27.41
C GLU A 241 15.28 6.17 28.46
N ALA A 242 14.23 5.72 29.16
CA ALA A 242 14.36 4.63 30.13
C ALA A 242 14.69 3.29 29.45
N ASP A 243 14.18 3.06 28.23
CA ASP A 243 14.55 1.90 27.43
C ASP A 243 15.99 2.01 26.95
N ILE A 244 16.41 3.17 26.45
CA ILE A 244 17.80 3.40 26.05
C ILE A 244 18.75 3.04 27.21
N GLN A 245 18.45 3.49 28.43
CA GLN A 245 19.21 3.15 29.63
C GLN A 245 19.12 1.66 29.98
N ARG A 246 17.91 1.07 29.94
CA ARG A 246 17.66 -0.37 30.21
C ARG A 246 18.48 -1.27 29.29
N PHE A 247 18.63 -0.88 28.03
CA PHE A 247 19.44 -1.60 27.04
C PHE A 247 20.92 -1.22 27.06
N GLY A 248 21.36 -0.30 27.92
CA GLY A 248 22.75 0.16 27.99
C GLY A 248 23.21 0.91 26.74
N LEU A 249 22.28 1.52 26.01
CA LEU A 249 22.53 2.24 24.77
C LEU A 249 22.78 3.74 25.02
N THR A 250 23.29 4.41 23.99
CA THR A 250 23.48 5.87 23.99
C THR A 250 22.77 6.51 22.80
N ALA A 251 22.32 7.75 22.98
CA ALA A 251 21.74 8.53 21.88
C ALA A 251 22.75 8.69 20.74
N GLY A 252 22.33 8.44 19.50
CA GLY A 252 23.19 8.48 18.32
C GLY A 252 23.94 7.18 18.01
N GLN A 253 23.96 6.20 18.92
CA GLN A 253 24.54 4.90 18.67
C GLN A 253 23.85 4.21 17.49
N GLN A 254 24.63 3.55 16.63
CA GLN A 254 24.09 2.70 15.58
C GLN A 254 23.85 1.30 16.13
N ILE A 255 22.66 0.78 15.88
CA ILE A 255 22.26 -0.56 16.28
C ILE A 255 21.64 -1.33 15.12
N ASP A 256 21.59 -2.64 15.28
CA ASP A 256 20.83 -3.55 14.45
C ASP A 256 19.55 -4.00 15.17
N LEU A 257 18.45 -4.03 14.44
CA LEU A 257 17.14 -4.46 14.93
C LEU A 257 16.74 -5.73 14.20
N GLU A 258 16.25 -6.70 14.96
CA GLU A 258 15.81 -7.99 14.43
C GLU A 258 14.39 -8.32 14.95
N THR A 259 13.59 -8.98 14.13
CA THR A 259 12.28 -9.46 14.55
C THR A 259 12.41 -10.53 15.63
N HIS A 260 11.61 -10.42 16.69
CA HIS A 260 11.50 -11.43 17.71
C HIS A 260 10.40 -12.42 17.31
N ALA A 261 10.78 -13.43 16.53
CA ALA A 261 9.90 -14.49 16.07
C ALA A 261 10.68 -15.79 15.91
N ASP A 262 10.11 -16.91 16.37
CA ASP A 262 10.76 -18.23 16.35
C ASP A 262 10.32 -19.07 15.14
N ASP A 263 10.33 -18.46 13.95
CA ASP A 263 9.90 -19.11 12.69
C ASP A 263 11.07 -19.52 11.77
N GLY A 264 12.31 -19.32 12.23
CA GLY A 264 13.52 -19.68 11.49
C GLY A 264 13.88 -18.72 10.34
N VAL A 265 13.18 -17.59 10.20
CA VAL A 265 13.47 -16.57 9.17
C VAL A 265 14.19 -15.38 9.80
N GLU A 266 15.44 -15.15 9.39
CA GLU A 266 16.19 -13.96 9.80
C GLU A 266 15.61 -12.69 9.17
N ARG A 267 15.10 -11.78 10.01
CA ARG A 267 14.58 -10.47 9.62
C ARG A 267 15.32 -9.39 10.36
N ARG A 268 16.30 -8.77 9.69
CA ARG A 268 17.19 -7.79 10.30
C ARG A 268 17.29 -6.51 9.49
N VAL A 269 17.26 -5.37 10.17
CA VAL A 269 17.59 -4.05 9.63
C VAL A 269 18.79 -3.51 10.38
N ARG A 270 19.79 -3.04 9.63
CA ARG A 270 21.08 -2.63 10.18
C ARG A 270 21.28 -1.12 10.19
N GLY A 271 22.13 -0.65 11.10
CA GLY A 271 22.60 0.74 11.12
C GLY A 271 21.51 1.77 11.47
N LEU A 272 20.59 1.40 12.36
CA LEU A 272 19.58 2.31 12.88
C LEU A 272 20.19 3.19 13.96
N ARG A 273 20.03 4.51 13.83
CA ARG A 273 20.48 5.46 14.84
C ARG A 273 19.48 5.54 16.00
N VAL A 274 19.92 5.17 17.20
CA VAL A 274 19.15 5.35 18.45
C VAL A 274 18.84 6.83 18.62
N THR A 275 17.55 7.17 18.68
CA THR A 275 17.08 8.55 18.77
C THR A 275 16.08 8.66 19.93
N PRO A 276 16.40 9.38 21.02
CA PRO A 276 15.45 9.59 22.11
C PRO A 276 14.14 10.21 21.61
N TYR A 277 13.02 9.64 22.04
CA TYR A 277 11.69 10.13 21.70
C TYR A 277 10.66 9.71 22.74
N SER A 278 9.57 10.46 22.85
CA SER A 278 8.47 10.18 23.79
C SER A 278 7.54 9.08 23.25
N VAL A 279 8.10 7.90 22.99
CA VAL A 279 7.33 6.65 22.83
C VAL A 279 7.11 6.01 24.21
N PRO A 280 5.99 5.29 24.44
CA PRO A 280 5.79 4.56 25.69
C PRO A 280 6.92 3.55 25.93
N GLN A 281 7.27 3.31 27.20
CA GLN A 281 8.27 2.30 27.57
C GLN A 281 7.89 0.92 27.02
N GLY A 282 8.89 0.12 26.64
CA GLY A 282 8.68 -1.17 25.98
C GLY A 282 8.30 -1.07 24.51
N ASN A 283 8.17 0.13 23.95
CA ASN A 283 7.85 0.36 22.55
C ASN A 283 8.98 1.12 21.85
N CYS A 284 9.06 0.95 20.53
CA CYS A 284 9.92 1.75 19.68
C CYS A 284 9.20 2.11 18.38
N ALA A 285 9.71 3.12 17.69
CA ALA A 285 9.17 3.50 16.40
C ALA A 285 10.27 3.76 15.37
N GLY A 286 9.94 3.57 14.10
CA GLY A 286 10.83 3.95 13.02
C GLY A 286 10.08 4.04 11.71
N TYR A 287 10.78 4.38 10.64
CA TYR A 287 10.11 4.79 9.42
C TYR A 287 9.70 3.60 8.54
N TYR A 288 8.49 3.71 7.99
CA TYR A 288 8.05 2.98 6.81
C TYR A 288 8.66 3.67 5.58
N PRO A 289 9.11 2.95 4.54
CA PRO A 289 9.20 1.50 4.43
C PRO A 289 10.53 0.92 4.94
N GLU A 290 11.39 1.71 5.59
CA GLU A 290 12.72 1.27 6.07
C GLU A 290 12.63 0.00 6.94
N LEU A 291 11.60 -0.10 7.78
CA LEU A 291 11.41 -1.22 8.72
C LEU A 291 10.45 -2.31 8.24
N ASN A 292 9.92 -2.23 7.01
CA ASN A 292 9.13 -3.33 6.43
C ASN A 292 9.83 -4.70 6.43
N PRO A 293 11.17 -4.80 6.26
CA PRO A 293 11.86 -6.08 6.34
C PRO A 293 11.71 -6.81 7.68
N LEU A 294 11.32 -6.11 8.75
CA LEU A 294 11.11 -6.68 10.09
C LEU A 294 9.71 -7.27 10.29
N VAL A 295 8.79 -7.09 9.35
CA VAL A 295 7.41 -7.53 9.53
C VAL A 295 7.26 -8.94 8.96
N PRO A 296 6.98 -9.97 9.78
CA PRO A 296 6.66 -11.29 9.26
C PRO A 296 5.40 -11.27 8.42
N LEU A 297 5.39 -12.03 7.33
CA LEU A 297 4.22 -12.09 6.45
C LEU A 297 2.98 -12.69 7.13
N TRP A 298 3.20 -13.69 7.98
CA TRP A 298 2.15 -14.37 8.74
C TRP A 298 1.62 -13.54 9.91
N HIS A 299 2.33 -12.48 10.32
CA HIS A 299 1.92 -11.61 11.42
C HIS A 299 0.91 -10.56 10.92
N ARG A 300 -0.36 -10.97 10.87
CA ARG A 300 -1.46 -10.21 10.24
C ARG A 300 -2.80 -10.43 10.94
N ALA A 301 -3.75 -9.55 10.66
CA ALA A 301 -5.14 -9.73 11.09
C ALA A 301 -5.74 -11.01 10.48
N LYS A 302 -6.39 -11.83 11.32
CA LYS A 302 -6.92 -13.16 10.96
C LYS A 302 -7.92 -13.13 9.79
N GLU A 303 -8.82 -12.15 9.75
CA GLU A 303 -9.88 -12.07 8.73
C GLU A 303 -9.50 -11.15 7.57
N ALA A 304 -8.97 -9.96 7.87
CA ALA A 304 -8.71 -8.93 6.86
C ALA A 304 -7.33 -9.06 6.18
N HIS A 305 -6.46 -9.94 6.69
CA HIS A 305 -5.09 -10.16 6.22
C HIS A 305 -4.22 -8.88 6.18
N VAL A 306 -4.55 -7.87 6.99
CA VAL A 306 -3.76 -6.65 7.12
C VAL A 306 -2.51 -6.93 7.96
N PRO A 307 -1.29 -6.69 7.46
CA PRO A 307 -0.06 -6.91 8.23
C PRO A 307 0.00 -6.06 9.50
N ALA A 308 0.51 -6.64 10.60
CA ALA A 308 0.54 -6.02 11.92
C ALA A 308 1.71 -5.01 12.08
N VAL A 309 1.87 -4.09 11.13
CA VAL A 309 2.97 -3.09 11.07
C VAL A 309 2.99 -2.06 12.21
N LYS A 310 2.09 -2.18 13.17
CA LYS A 310 1.94 -1.33 14.37
C LYS A 310 2.16 -2.11 15.68
N SER A 311 2.41 -3.41 15.61
CA SER A 311 2.78 -4.25 16.75
C SER A 311 3.71 -5.35 16.26
N VAL A 312 4.98 -5.01 16.02
CA VAL A 312 5.98 -5.99 15.56
C VAL A 312 6.95 -6.25 16.71
N PRO A 313 6.97 -7.45 17.31
CA PRO A 313 7.96 -7.78 18.32
C PRO A 313 9.37 -7.77 17.73
N VAL A 314 10.28 -7.04 18.36
CA VAL A 314 11.67 -6.88 17.91
C VAL A 314 12.65 -6.93 19.07
N ARG A 315 13.90 -7.22 18.76
CA ARG A 315 15.04 -7.21 19.69
C ARG A 315 16.23 -6.47 19.08
N ILE A 316 16.98 -5.80 19.93
CA ILE A 316 18.25 -5.16 19.56
C ILE A 316 19.35 -6.22 19.65
N VAL A 317 20.18 -6.34 18.61
CA VAL A 317 21.15 -7.46 18.50
C VAL A 317 22.61 -7.03 18.39
N CYS A 318 22.92 -5.80 18.01
CA CYS A 318 24.27 -5.19 18.00
C CYS A 318 24.12 -3.67 18.12
#